data_AF-A0A1Q6M560-F1
#
_entry.id   AF-A0A1Q6M560-F1
#
_cell.length_a   1.000
_cell.length_b   1.000
_cell.length_c   1.000
_cell.angle_alpha   90.00
_cell.angle_beta   90.00
_cell.angle_gamma   90.00
#
_symmetry.space_group_name_H-M   'P 1'
#
loop_
_entity.id
_entity.type
_entity.pdbx_description
1 polymer ?
#
loop_
_entity_poly.entity_id
_entity_poly.type
_entity_poly.pdbx_seq_one_letter_code
_entity_poly.pdbx_strand_id
1 'polypeptide(L)'
;MFSFLFILPLIGSVKSEAYPRKLEPDEENKLLQEMKNGSREARGKLIEHNLRLVAHIAKKYDNASEDKDDILSIGIVGLIKGIDTFKFDSNNKLSTYCSRCIENEILMTLRSNKNKKNYVYLFESVGEDKEGNPIELIDLIKDKQEDILDQMEHNYKINELRKALNILNSRELEIIELRYGLNGKKAYTQKEIAKSMNISRSYVSRIEKRALMRLYLYITQNGKEK
;
A
#
# COMPACT_ATOMS: atom_id res chain seq x y z
N MET A 1 17.04 4.80 -36.26
CA MET A 1 16.70 3.79 -35.24
C MET A 1 18.00 3.12 -34.84
N PHE A 2 18.38 3.17 -33.55
CA PHE A 2 19.70 2.86 -32.96
C PHE A 2 20.69 4.03 -32.84
N SER A 3 20.67 4.68 -31.68
CA SER A 3 21.88 5.12 -30.95
C SER A 3 21.52 5.52 -29.51
N PHE A 4 20.85 4.61 -28.79
CA PHE A 4 20.62 4.70 -27.34
C PHE A 4 21.54 3.72 -26.56
N LEU A 5 22.43 3.01 -27.27
CA LEU A 5 23.19 1.87 -26.77
C LEU A 5 24.55 2.22 -26.16
N PHE A 6 24.90 3.50 -26.02
CA PHE A 6 26.18 3.92 -25.42
C PHE A 6 26.12 4.26 -23.93
N ILE A 7 24.93 4.20 -23.31
CA ILE A 7 24.76 4.47 -21.87
C ILE A 7 24.90 3.18 -21.02
N LEU A 8 24.92 2.01 -21.66
CA LEU A 8 24.84 0.72 -20.97
C LEU A 8 26.14 0.13 -20.35
N PRO A 9 27.38 0.58 -20.62
CA PRO A 9 28.52 0.01 -19.89
C PRO A 9 28.82 0.70 -18.56
N LEU A 10 27.97 1.63 -18.09
CA LEU A 10 28.25 2.41 -16.87
C LEU A 10 27.63 1.86 -15.56
N ILE A 11 26.86 0.77 -15.63
CA ILE A 11 26.28 0.12 -14.43
C ILE A 11 27.25 -0.89 -13.80
N GLY A 12 28.30 -1.31 -14.53
CA GLY A 12 29.28 -2.28 -14.05
C GLY A 12 30.66 -1.68 -13.88
N SER A 13 31.14 -1.58 -12.64
CA SER A 13 32.51 -1.23 -12.25
C SER A 13 32.84 0.27 -12.13
N VAL A 14 32.28 0.91 -11.11
CA VAL A 14 32.89 2.11 -10.51
C VAL A 14 34.15 1.68 -9.73
N LYS A 15 35.25 1.46 -10.46
CA LYS A 15 36.60 1.68 -9.90
C LYS A 15 36.93 3.16 -10.11
N SER A 16 37.38 3.82 -9.06
CA SER A 16 37.54 5.29 -8.96
C SER A 16 38.53 5.95 -9.93
N GLU A 17 39.11 5.19 -10.87
CA GLU A 17 40.06 5.65 -11.89
C GLU A 17 39.41 6.01 -13.24
N ALA A 18 38.13 5.73 -13.47
CA ALA A 18 37.54 5.77 -14.82
C ALA A 18 36.99 7.13 -15.33
N TYR A 19 36.89 8.17 -14.49
CA TYR A 19 36.38 9.47 -14.94
C TYR A 19 37.47 10.36 -15.56
N PRO A 20 37.21 11.07 -16.66
CA PRO A 20 38.18 11.97 -17.26
C PRO A 20 38.51 13.15 -16.32
N ARG A 21 39.75 13.64 -16.39
CA ARG A 21 40.24 14.75 -15.55
C ARG A 21 39.43 16.02 -15.81
N LYS A 22 39.37 16.91 -14.81
CA LYS A 22 38.73 18.21 -14.99
C LYS A 22 39.36 18.94 -16.18
N LEU A 23 38.53 19.57 -17.00
CA LEU A 23 38.96 20.40 -18.13
C LEU A 23 39.73 21.62 -17.64
N GLU A 24 40.73 22.04 -18.42
CA GLU A 24 41.36 23.34 -18.22
C GLU A 24 40.36 24.47 -18.56
N PRO A 25 40.46 25.65 -17.93
CA PRO A 25 39.50 26.74 -18.12
C PRO A 25 39.28 27.13 -19.59
N ASP A 26 40.35 27.15 -20.38
CA ASP A 26 40.28 27.53 -21.80
C ASP A 26 39.55 26.47 -22.65
N GLU A 27 39.76 25.19 -22.33
CA GLU A 27 39.06 24.08 -22.98
C GLU A 27 37.58 24.04 -22.59
N GLU A 28 37.27 24.27 -21.31
CA GLU A 28 35.90 24.38 -20.81
C GLU A 28 35.14 25.51 -21.53
N ASN A 29 35.78 26.68 -21.68
CA ASN A 29 35.21 27.82 -22.40
C ASN A 29 34.94 27.51 -23.88
N LYS A 30 35.88 26.83 -24.56
CA LYS A 30 35.71 26.42 -25.96
C LYS A 30 34.53 25.47 -26.12
N LEU A 31 34.46 24.44 -25.28
CA LEU A 31 33.37 23.46 -25.32
C LEU A 31 32.00 24.09 -25.00
N LEU A 32 31.95 25.07 -24.09
CA LEU A 32 30.73 25.83 -23.80
C LEU A 32 30.26 26.64 -25.01
N GLN A 33 31.17 27.24 -25.78
CA GLN A 33 30.83 27.94 -27.03
C GLN A 33 30.33 26.97 -28.10
N GLU A 34 31.00 25.83 -28.28
CA GLU A 34 30.57 24.79 -29.23
C GLU A 34 29.20 24.21 -28.87
N MET A 35 28.93 23.99 -27.58
CA MET A 35 27.63 23.55 -27.09
C MET A 35 26.54 24.58 -27.37
N LYS A 36 26.83 25.88 -27.19
CA LYS A 36 25.89 26.97 -27.55
C LYS A 36 25.53 26.96 -29.03
N ASN A 37 26.46 26.53 -29.88
CA ASN A 37 26.23 26.34 -31.32
C ASN A 37 25.52 25.01 -31.66
N GLY A 38 25.09 24.24 -30.66
CA GLY A 38 24.33 23.00 -30.82
C GLY A 38 25.18 21.72 -30.87
N SER A 39 26.47 21.78 -30.57
CA SER A 39 27.34 20.60 -30.56
C SER A 39 26.98 19.63 -29.44
N ARG A 40 26.42 18.47 -29.80
CA ARG A 40 26.13 17.38 -28.87
C ARG A 40 27.38 16.73 -28.31
N GLU A 41 28.47 16.71 -29.09
CA GLU A 41 29.75 16.16 -28.64
C GLU A 41 30.37 17.02 -27.55
N ALA A 42 30.35 18.34 -27.71
CA ALA A 42 30.84 19.27 -26.70
C ALA A 42 30.05 19.15 -25.39
N ARG A 43 28.72 19.01 -25.48
CA ARG A 43 27.84 18.71 -24.35
C ARG A 43 28.24 17.41 -23.63
N GLY A 44 28.48 16.34 -24.38
CA GLY A 44 28.91 15.05 -23.83
C GLY A 44 30.22 15.17 -23.05
N LYS A 45 31.23 15.82 -23.62
CA LYS A 45 32.52 16.08 -22.97
C LYS A 45 32.37 16.90 -21.68
N LEU A 46 31.55 17.95 -21.70
CA LEU A 46 31.28 18.75 -20.50
C LEU A 46 30.65 17.91 -19.37
N ILE A 47 29.74 16.99 -19.71
CA ILE A 47 29.13 16.08 -18.73
C ILE A 47 30.18 15.12 -18.17
N GLU A 48 30.89 14.40 -19.04
CA GLU A 48 31.86 13.37 -18.65
C GLU A 48 32.97 13.91 -17.74
N HIS A 49 33.55 15.05 -18.10
CA HIS A 49 34.63 15.68 -17.34
C HIS A 49 34.17 16.28 -15.99
N ASN A 50 32.86 16.42 -15.77
CA ASN A 50 32.27 16.88 -14.51
C ASN A 50 31.66 15.74 -13.67
N LEU A 51 31.73 14.47 -14.09
CA LEU A 51 31.18 13.35 -13.32
C LEU A 51 31.80 13.20 -11.92
N ARG A 52 33.08 13.55 -11.75
CA ARG A 52 33.75 13.56 -10.44
C ARG A 52 33.09 14.52 -9.44
N LEU A 53 32.53 15.63 -9.92
CA LEU A 53 31.80 16.58 -9.09
C LEU A 53 30.53 15.94 -8.53
N VAL A 54 29.83 15.15 -9.35
CA VAL A 54 28.63 14.43 -8.93
C VAL A 54 28.97 13.43 -7.82
N ALA A 55 30.00 12.61 -8.02
CA ALA A 55 30.43 11.63 -7.02
C ALA A 55 30.83 12.31 -5.69
N HIS A 56 31.51 13.46 -5.76
CA HIS A 56 31.87 14.22 -4.57
C HIS A 56 30.64 14.75 -3.79
N ILE A 57 29.64 15.29 -4.51
CA ILE A 57 28.41 15.82 -3.90
C ILE A 57 27.53 14.69 -3.36
N ALA A 58 27.39 13.59 -4.12
CA ALA A 58 26.61 12.41 -3.74
C ALA A 58 27.06 11.83 -2.39
N LYS A 59 28.38 11.86 -2.10
CA LYS A 59 28.95 11.37 -0.83
C LYS A 59 28.35 12.03 0.42
N LYS A 60 27.87 13.28 0.32
CA LYS A 60 27.17 13.98 1.42
C LYS A 60 25.86 13.28 1.82
N TYR A 61 25.30 12.48 0.92
CA TYR A 61 24.02 11.79 1.04
C TYR A 61 24.17 10.28 1.25
N ASP A 62 25.38 9.76 1.49
CA ASP A 62 25.63 8.32 1.73
C ASP A 62 24.82 7.73 2.89
N ASN A 63 24.39 8.56 3.85
CA ASN A 63 23.56 8.15 4.99
C ASN A 63 22.05 8.21 4.71
N ALA A 64 21.64 8.60 3.49
CA ALA A 64 20.25 8.48 3.08
C ALA A 64 19.88 7.00 2.96
N SER A 65 18.60 6.68 3.15
CA SER A 65 18.09 5.32 2.99
C SER A 65 18.01 4.85 1.53
N GLU A 66 18.54 5.64 0.60
CA GLU A 66 18.47 5.39 -0.84
C GLU A 66 19.76 4.71 -1.28
N ASP A 67 19.71 3.91 -2.34
CA ASP A 67 20.90 3.27 -2.89
C ASP A 67 21.92 4.32 -3.36
N LYS A 68 23.22 4.05 -3.16
CA LYS A 68 24.29 4.97 -3.55
C LYS A 68 24.34 5.16 -5.08
N ASP A 69 24.08 4.12 -5.84
CA ASP A 69 24.06 4.17 -7.30
C ASP A 69 22.84 4.97 -7.81
N ASP A 70 21.73 4.93 -7.08
CA ASP A 70 20.56 5.76 -7.36
C ASP A 70 20.86 7.24 -7.09
N ILE A 71 21.46 7.57 -5.94
CA ILE A 71 21.87 8.94 -5.62
C ILE A 71 22.84 9.48 -6.68
N LEU A 72 23.80 8.65 -7.11
CA LEU A 72 24.75 9.02 -8.17
C LEU A 72 24.01 9.30 -9.48
N SER A 73 23.09 8.42 -9.88
CA SER A 73 22.29 8.54 -11.11
C SER A 73 21.41 9.80 -11.10
N ILE A 74 20.75 10.10 -9.98
CA ILE A 74 19.97 11.33 -9.78
C ILE A 74 20.88 12.55 -9.88
N GLY A 75 22.07 12.50 -9.26
CA GLY A 75 23.06 13.55 -9.36
C GLY A 75 23.52 13.81 -10.79
N ILE A 76 23.68 12.76 -11.61
CA ILE A 76 24.01 12.87 -13.04
C ILE A 76 22.90 13.61 -13.79
N VAL A 77 21.63 13.31 -13.49
CA VAL A 77 20.48 14.06 -14.07
C VAL A 77 20.56 15.55 -13.70
N GLY A 78 20.90 15.87 -12.45
CA GLY A 78 21.11 17.24 -11.99
C GLY A 78 22.26 17.95 -12.70
N LEU A 79 23.38 17.25 -12.95
CA LEU A 79 24.51 17.76 -13.73
C LEU A 79 24.10 18.06 -15.18
N ILE A 80 23.40 17.12 -15.82
CA ILE A 80 22.93 17.27 -17.20
C ILE A 80 22.04 18.52 -17.32
N LYS A 81 21.05 18.66 -16.43
CA LYS A 81 20.20 19.85 -16.35
C LYS A 81 21.02 21.12 -16.15
N GLY A 82 22.00 21.08 -15.23
CA GLY A 82 22.89 22.19 -14.95
C GLY A 82 23.71 22.64 -16.16
N ILE A 83 24.26 21.70 -16.92
CA ILE A 83 25.00 22.00 -18.16
C ILE A 83 24.06 22.56 -19.23
N ASP A 84 22.88 21.98 -19.41
CA ASP A 84 21.90 22.41 -20.42
C ASP A 84 21.36 23.83 -20.15
N THR A 85 21.23 24.23 -18.88
CA THR A 85 20.69 25.54 -18.49
C THR A 85 21.76 26.57 -18.13
N PHE A 86 23.04 26.20 -18.18
CA PHE A 86 24.12 27.11 -17.80
C PHE A 86 24.22 28.28 -18.79
N LYS A 87 24.19 29.51 -18.25
CA LYS A 87 24.45 30.72 -19.01
C LYS A 87 25.86 31.19 -18.69
N PHE A 88 26.70 31.21 -19.72
CA PHE A 88 28.05 31.74 -19.62
C PHE A 88 28.02 33.25 -19.33
N ASP A 89 28.51 33.64 -18.16
CA ASP A 89 28.72 35.03 -17.76
C ASP A 89 30.05 35.12 -16.98
N SER A 90 30.74 36.25 -17.07
CA SER A 90 32.12 36.42 -16.58
C SER A 90 32.29 36.27 -15.06
N ASN A 91 31.19 36.20 -14.31
CA ASN A 91 31.19 36.14 -12.85
C ASN A 91 30.93 34.75 -12.23
N ASN A 92 30.54 33.71 -12.98
CA ASN A 92 30.14 32.42 -12.38
C ASN A 92 30.78 31.21 -13.06
N LYS A 93 31.46 30.38 -12.27
CA LYS A 93 32.08 29.12 -12.72
C LYS A 93 31.02 28.04 -12.96
N LEU A 94 31.18 27.24 -14.03
CA LEU A 94 30.29 26.13 -14.38
C LEU A 94 30.11 25.15 -13.22
N SER A 95 31.21 24.80 -12.54
CA SER A 95 31.20 23.89 -11.39
C SER A 95 30.29 24.38 -10.27
N THR A 96 30.33 25.68 -9.96
CA THR A 96 29.52 26.27 -8.87
C THR A 96 28.03 26.19 -9.18
N TYR A 97 27.65 26.46 -10.43
CA TYR A 97 26.28 26.35 -10.88
C TYR A 97 25.79 24.89 -10.89
N CYS A 98 26.59 23.99 -11.50
CA CYS A 98 26.25 22.57 -11.56
C CYS A 98 26.14 21.94 -10.17
N SER A 99 27.00 22.33 -9.21
CA SER A 99 26.88 21.86 -7.82
C SER A 99 25.50 22.12 -7.23
N ARG A 100 24.92 23.32 -7.47
CA ARG A 100 23.58 23.66 -7.00
C ARG A 100 22.51 22.83 -7.69
N CYS A 101 22.63 22.58 -8.99
CA CYS A 101 21.70 21.76 -9.75
C CYS A 101 21.72 20.28 -9.29
N ILE A 102 22.91 19.72 -9.09
CA ILE A 102 23.11 18.36 -8.58
C ILE A 102 22.48 18.23 -7.20
N GLU A 103 22.80 19.15 -6.28
CA GLU A 103 22.28 19.12 -4.91
C GLU A 103 20.76 19.24 -4.88
N ASN A 104 20.20 20.14 -5.71
CA ASN A 104 18.76 20.33 -5.79
C ASN A 104 18.03 19.10 -6.31
N GLU A 105 18.53 18.43 -7.35
CA GLU A 105 17.89 17.24 -7.92
C GLU A 105 17.87 16.07 -6.92
N ILE A 106 18.98 15.84 -6.22
CA ILE A 106 19.08 14.84 -5.14
C ILE A 106 18.08 15.16 -4.03
N LEU A 107 18.06 16.41 -3.54
CA LEU A 107 17.15 16.82 -2.49
C LEU A 107 15.67 16.74 -2.89
N MET A 108 15.33 17.11 -4.12
CA MET A 108 13.96 17.00 -4.65
C MET A 108 13.49 15.54 -4.63
N THR A 109 14.33 14.61 -5.08
CA THR A 109 14.00 13.19 -5.11
C THR A 109 13.85 12.60 -3.70
N LEU A 110 14.80 12.89 -2.81
CA LEU A 110 14.73 12.44 -1.40
C LEU A 110 13.47 12.96 -0.69
N ARG A 111 13.05 14.20 -0.96
CA ARG A 111 11.80 14.76 -0.43
C ARG A 111 10.57 14.05 -0.97
N SER A 112 10.55 13.72 -2.27
CA SER A 112 9.44 13.00 -2.89
C SER A 112 9.33 11.56 -2.38
N ASN A 113 10.45 10.88 -2.16
CA ASN A 113 10.47 9.49 -1.70
C ASN A 113 10.12 9.35 -0.21
N LYS A 114 10.35 10.38 0.62
CA LYS A 114 9.92 10.38 2.02
C LYS A 114 8.41 10.12 2.19
N ASN A 115 7.59 10.57 1.25
CA ASN A 115 6.14 10.37 1.28
C ASN A 115 5.69 8.97 0.78
N LYS A 116 6.60 8.20 0.16
CA LYS A 116 6.32 6.85 -0.37
C LYS A 116 6.68 5.73 0.61
N LYS A 117 7.27 6.03 1.76
CA LYS A 117 7.96 5.08 2.66
C LYS A 117 7.08 4.17 3.55
N ASN A 118 5.82 3.91 3.20
CA ASN A 118 4.99 2.98 3.97
C ASN A 118 4.61 1.75 3.14
N TYR A 119 5.55 1.21 2.37
CA TYR A 119 5.40 -0.12 1.81
C TYR A 119 5.92 -1.13 2.84
N VAL A 120 5.05 -2.03 3.27
CA VAL A 120 5.40 -3.21 4.07
C VAL A 120 5.24 -4.42 3.16
N TYR A 121 6.17 -5.37 3.22
CA TYR A 121 6.04 -6.57 2.41
C TYR A 121 5.07 -7.53 3.07
N LEU A 122 4.22 -8.14 2.24
CA LEU A 122 3.20 -9.05 2.70
C LEU A 122 3.78 -10.33 3.33
N PHE A 123 4.98 -10.72 2.89
CA PHE A 123 5.75 -11.88 3.39
C PHE A 123 6.81 -11.48 4.42
N GLU A 124 6.71 -10.30 5.00
CA GLU A 124 7.60 -9.87 6.08
C GLU A 124 7.12 -10.45 7.41
N SER A 125 8.06 -11.00 8.20
CA SER A 125 7.75 -11.50 9.54
C SER A 125 7.42 -10.34 10.47
N VAL A 126 6.27 -10.44 11.14
CA VAL A 126 5.80 -9.47 12.15
C VAL A 126 5.99 -9.99 13.58
N GLY A 127 6.42 -11.24 13.74
CA GLY A 127 6.67 -11.88 15.03
C GLY A 127 6.88 -13.38 14.91
N GLU A 128 6.92 -14.05 16.06
CA GLU A 128 7.00 -15.50 16.15
C GLU A 128 5.74 -16.04 16.86
N ASP A 129 5.27 -17.20 16.45
CA ASP A 129 4.22 -17.93 17.16
C ASP A 129 4.78 -18.60 18.44
N LYS A 130 3.93 -19.35 19.15
CA LYS A 130 4.34 -20.03 20.39
C LYS A 130 5.32 -21.19 20.16
N GLU A 131 5.47 -21.62 18.92
CA GLU A 131 6.32 -22.73 18.48
C GLU A 131 7.63 -22.21 17.85
N GLY A 132 7.77 -20.88 17.72
CA GLY A 132 8.94 -20.21 17.14
C GLY A 132 8.89 -20.05 15.63
N ASN A 133 7.76 -20.33 14.96
CA ASN A 133 7.62 -20.09 13.54
C ASN A 133 7.34 -18.61 13.27
N PRO A 134 7.92 -18.02 12.22
CA PRO A 134 7.66 -16.63 11.86
C PRO A 134 6.19 -16.47 11.42
N ILE A 135 5.50 -15.48 11.98
CA ILE A 135 4.18 -15.04 11.54
C ILE A 135 4.39 -13.96 10.49
N GLU A 136 3.87 -14.16 9.29
CA GLU A 136 3.98 -13.18 8.21
C GLU A 136 2.80 -12.20 8.22
N LEU A 137 2.99 -11.02 7.63
CA LEU A 137 1.90 -10.04 7.53
C LEU A 137 0.68 -10.61 6.80
N ILE A 138 0.89 -11.49 5.80
CA ILE A 138 -0.19 -12.13 5.02
C ILE A 138 -1.14 -12.95 5.88
N ASP A 139 -0.62 -13.60 6.91
CA ASP A 139 -1.40 -14.48 7.78
C ASP A 139 -2.39 -13.69 8.65
N LEU A 140 -2.11 -12.41 8.87
CA LEU A 140 -2.96 -11.51 9.64
C LEU A 140 -4.05 -10.85 8.79
N ILE A 141 -3.91 -10.85 7.47
CA ILE A 141 -4.89 -10.21 6.58
C ILE A 141 -5.99 -11.21 6.27
N LYS A 142 -7.14 -11.02 6.93
CA LYS A 142 -8.36 -11.79 6.63
C LYS A 142 -9.03 -11.22 5.38
N ASP A 143 -9.42 -12.11 4.46
CA ASP A 143 -10.35 -11.74 3.38
C ASP A 143 -11.71 -11.35 3.98
N LYS A 144 -12.37 -10.36 3.37
CA LYS A 144 -13.71 -9.90 3.77
C LYS A 144 -14.81 -10.75 3.15
N GLN A 145 -14.49 -11.62 2.20
CA GLN A 145 -15.45 -12.55 1.63
C GLN A 145 -15.69 -13.69 2.62
N GLU A 146 -16.93 -13.82 3.12
CA GLU A 146 -17.34 -15.03 3.83
C GLU A 146 -17.10 -16.24 2.91
N ASP A 147 -16.52 -17.32 3.46
CA ASP A 147 -16.31 -18.57 2.72
C ASP A 147 -17.64 -19.05 2.13
N ILE A 148 -17.62 -19.56 0.90
CA ILE A 148 -18.78 -20.15 0.23
C ILE A 148 -19.41 -21.24 1.11
N LEU A 149 -18.58 -22.02 1.82
CA LEU A 149 -19.05 -23.04 2.76
C LEU A 149 -19.82 -22.44 3.94
N ASP A 150 -19.33 -21.33 4.51
CA ASP A 150 -19.99 -20.62 5.61
C ASP A 150 -21.34 -20.04 5.15
N GLN A 151 -21.38 -19.47 3.94
CA GLN A 151 -22.63 -18.95 3.35
C GLN A 151 -23.66 -20.07 3.13
N MET A 152 -23.22 -21.24 2.66
CA MET A 152 -24.10 -22.40 2.47
C MET A 152 -24.63 -22.91 3.80
N GLU A 153 -23.79 -23.02 4.82
CA GLU A 153 -24.20 -23.44 6.17
C GLU A 153 -25.19 -22.43 6.78
N HIS A 154 -24.93 -21.13 6.62
CA HIS A 154 -25.82 -20.08 7.10
C HIS A 154 -27.21 -20.16 6.46
N ASN A 155 -27.27 -20.31 5.13
CA ASN A 155 -28.52 -20.45 4.41
C ASN A 155 -29.27 -21.74 4.78
N TYR A 156 -28.55 -22.83 5.01
CA TYR A 156 -29.14 -24.08 5.52
C TYR A 156 -29.78 -23.89 6.90
N LYS A 157 -29.07 -23.26 7.83
CA LYS A 157 -29.58 -22.93 9.19
C LYS A 157 -30.84 -22.06 9.13
N ILE A 158 -30.86 -21.05 8.27
CA ILE A 158 -32.06 -20.20 8.06
C ILE A 158 -33.23 -21.03 7.57
N ASN A 159 -33.01 -21.94 6.62
CA ASN A 159 -34.07 -22.76 6.06
C ASN A 159 -34.65 -23.73 7.10
N GLU A 160 -33.81 -24.37 7.91
CA GLU A 160 -34.25 -25.24 9.00
C GLU A 160 -35.04 -24.46 10.07
N LEU A 161 -34.60 -23.25 10.41
CA LEU A 161 -35.33 -22.38 11.34
C LEU A 161 -36.71 -21.99 10.79
N ARG A 162 -36.83 -21.68 9.49
CA ARG A 162 -38.12 -21.40 8.84
C ARG A 162 -39.06 -22.59 8.89
N LYS A 163 -38.57 -23.81 8.64
CA LYS A 163 -39.38 -25.03 8.78
C LYS A 163 -39.85 -25.25 10.21
N ALA A 164 -38.97 -25.03 11.18
CA ALA A 164 -39.30 -25.15 12.61
C ALA A 164 -40.40 -24.16 13.02
N LEU A 165 -40.37 -22.91 12.53
CA LEU A 165 -41.40 -21.92 12.83
C LEU A 165 -42.81 -22.33 12.39
N ASN A 166 -42.94 -23.15 11.34
CA ASN A 166 -44.24 -23.63 10.86
C ASN A 166 -44.97 -24.56 11.85
N ILE A 167 -44.29 -25.11 12.86
CA ILE A 167 -44.93 -25.94 13.89
C ILE A 167 -45.69 -25.12 14.93
N LEU A 168 -45.38 -23.82 15.04
CA LEU A 168 -45.99 -22.92 16.02
C LEU A 168 -47.40 -22.55 15.55
N ASN A 169 -48.32 -22.42 16.51
CA ASN A 169 -49.62 -21.85 16.19
C ASN A 169 -49.50 -20.34 15.94
N SER A 170 -50.52 -19.72 15.34
CA SER A 170 -50.49 -18.30 14.94
C SER A 170 -50.13 -17.35 16.10
N ARG A 171 -50.57 -17.66 17.33
CA ARG A 171 -50.33 -16.82 18.51
C ARG A 171 -48.92 -16.99 19.07
N GLU A 172 -48.41 -18.21 19.07
CA GLU A 172 -47.01 -18.52 19.41
C GLU A 172 -46.05 -17.87 18.40
N LEU A 173 -46.35 -18.02 17.11
CA LEU A 173 -45.56 -17.44 16.02
C LEU A 173 -45.51 -15.92 16.15
N GLU A 174 -46.65 -15.24 16.33
CA GLU A 174 -46.71 -13.79 16.48
C GLU A 174 -45.85 -13.28 17.64
N ILE A 175 -45.90 -13.94 18.80
CA ILE A 175 -45.08 -13.59 19.97
C ILE A 175 -43.59 -13.78 19.67
N ILE A 176 -43.20 -14.88 19.00
CA ILE A 176 -41.81 -15.15 18.64
C ILE A 176 -41.31 -14.13 17.61
N GLU A 177 -42.09 -13.82 16.59
CA GLU A 177 -41.71 -12.83 15.58
C GLU A 177 -41.52 -11.44 16.18
N LEU A 178 -42.40 -11.00 17.07
CA LEU A 178 -42.26 -9.72 17.78
C LEU A 178 -41.08 -9.73 18.77
N ARG A 179 -40.84 -10.86 19.45
CA ARG A 179 -39.78 -10.96 20.46
C ARG A 179 -38.39 -10.86 19.83
N TYR A 180 -38.19 -11.52 18.70
CA TYR A 180 -36.89 -11.64 18.04
C TYR A 180 -36.75 -10.79 16.78
N GLY A 181 -37.80 -10.08 16.36
CA GLY A 181 -37.77 -9.22 15.18
C GLY A 181 -37.69 -9.99 13.86
N LEU A 182 -38.49 -11.06 13.73
CA LEU A 182 -38.53 -11.88 12.53
C LEU A 182 -39.52 -11.30 11.50
N ASN A 183 -39.38 -11.69 10.23
CA ASN A 183 -40.27 -11.29 9.14
C ASN A 183 -40.45 -9.77 8.99
N GLY A 184 -39.35 -9.02 9.19
CA GLY A 184 -39.34 -7.55 9.07
C GLY A 184 -39.93 -6.80 10.27
N LYS A 185 -40.31 -7.51 11.35
CA LYS A 185 -40.76 -6.88 12.60
C LYS A 185 -39.57 -6.37 13.41
N LYS A 186 -39.79 -5.35 14.23
CA LYS A 186 -38.81 -4.91 15.24
C LYS A 186 -38.84 -5.87 16.43
N ALA A 187 -37.70 -6.05 17.11
CA ALA A 187 -37.65 -6.80 18.36
C ALA A 187 -38.25 -5.99 19.53
N TYR A 188 -39.09 -6.63 20.34
CA TYR A 188 -39.79 -6.05 21.49
C TYR A 188 -39.51 -6.83 22.78
N THR A 189 -39.64 -6.16 23.92
CA THR A 189 -39.61 -6.79 25.24
C THR A 189 -40.92 -7.53 25.54
N GLN A 190 -40.88 -8.54 26.40
CA GLN A 190 -42.09 -9.25 26.86
C GLN A 190 -43.16 -8.30 27.43
N LYS A 191 -42.74 -7.20 28.07
CA LYS A 191 -43.64 -6.18 28.64
C LYS A 191 -44.34 -5.37 27.56
N GLU A 192 -43.63 -4.99 26.50
CA GLU A 192 -44.19 -4.28 25.35
C GLU A 192 -45.16 -5.18 24.56
N ILE A 193 -44.78 -6.44 24.32
CA ILE A 193 -45.63 -7.44 23.67
C ILE A 193 -46.91 -7.63 24.48
N ALA A 194 -46.78 -7.85 25.79
CA ALA A 194 -47.91 -8.00 26.71
C ALA A 194 -48.89 -6.82 26.65
N LYS A 195 -48.35 -5.59 26.63
CA LYS A 195 -49.15 -4.36 26.49
C LYS A 195 -49.87 -4.30 25.14
N SER A 196 -49.19 -4.63 24.04
CA SER A 196 -49.78 -4.60 22.69
C SER A 196 -50.87 -5.65 22.48
N MET A 197 -50.73 -6.83 23.10
CA MET A 197 -51.65 -7.95 22.95
C MET A 197 -52.70 -8.03 24.07
N ASN A 198 -52.75 -7.05 24.97
CA ASN A 198 -53.63 -6.98 26.13
C ASN A 198 -53.64 -8.28 26.98
N ILE A 199 -52.46 -8.80 27.30
CA ILE A 199 -52.25 -10.00 28.13
C ILE A 199 -51.18 -9.74 29.20
N SER A 200 -51.06 -10.63 30.19
CA SER A 200 -50.02 -10.46 31.21
C SER A 200 -48.62 -10.78 30.66
N ARG A 201 -47.60 -10.06 31.15
CA ARG A 201 -46.18 -10.35 30.84
C ARG A 201 -45.79 -11.78 31.20
N SER A 202 -46.36 -12.32 32.29
CA SER A 202 -46.14 -13.71 32.69
C SER A 202 -46.70 -14.70 31.66
N TYR A 203 -47.86 -14.39 31.07
CA TYR A 203 -48.44 -15.21 30.02
C TYR A 203 -47.59 -15.21 28.74
N VAL A 204 -47.09 -14.04 28.31
CA VAL A 204 -46.12 -13.95 27.18
C VAL A 204 -44.88 -14.81 27.45
N SER A 205 -44.29 -14.71 28.65
CA SER A 205 -43.12 -15.50 29.04
C SER A 205 -43.37 -17.01 29.00
N ARG A 206 -44.54 -17.47 29.46
CA ARG A 206 -44.94 -18.89 29.39
C ARG A 206 -45.10 -19.38 27.95
N ILE A 207 -45.64 -18.55 27.05
CA ILE A 207 -45.80 -18.88 25.64
C ILE A 207 -44.42 -18.94 24.96
N GLU A 208 -43.57 -17.92 25.15
CA GLU A 208 -42.22 -17.87 24.60
C GLU A 208 -41.41 -19.11 25.01
N LYS A 209 -41.38 -19.45 26.30
CA LYS A 209 -40.65 -20.63 26.79
C LYS A 209 -41.15 -21.94 26.15
N ARG A 210 -42.47 -22.07 25.97
CA ARG A 210 -43.08 -23.26 25.35
C ARG A 210 -42.76 -23.34 23.87
N ALA A 211 -42.92 -22.23 23.15
CA ALA A 211 -42.61 -22.14 21.73
C ALA A 211 -41.13 -22.46 21.47
N LEU A 212 -40.20 -21.85 22.23
CA LEU A 212 -38.76 -22.14 22.13
C LEU A 212 -38.44 -23.61 22.41
N MET A 213 -39.08 -24.22 23.41
CA MET A 213 -38.89 -25.66 23.67
C MET A 213 -39.34 -26.52 22.49
N ARG A 214 -40.50 -26.20 21.88
CA ARG A 214 -41.00 -26.93 20.70
C ARG A 214 -40.05 -26.77 19.51
N LEU A 215 -39.59 -25.55 19.24
CA LEU A 215 -38.61 -25.27 18.18
C LEU A 215 -37.32 -26.05 18.40
N TYR A 216 -36.79 -26.04 19.64
CA TYR A 216 -35.59 -26.77 20.01
C TYR A 216 -35.74 -28.28 19.77
N LEU A 217 -36.85 -28.88 20.22
CA LEU A 217 -37.11 -30.31 20.00
C LEU A 217 -37.21 -30.65 18.51
N TYR A 218 -37.89 -29.82 17.71
CA TYR A 218 -38.00 -30.05 16.27
C TYR A 218 -36.64 -30.01 15.57
N ILE A 219 -35.81 -29.01 15.88
CA ILE A 219 -34.48 -28.86 15.28
C ILE A 219 -33.56 -30.01 15.70
N THR A 220 -33.59 -30.42 16.97
CA THR A 220 -32.71 -31.49 17.48
C THR A 220 -33.15 -32.90 17.06
N GLN A 221 -34.43 -33.13 16.77
CA GLN A 221 -34.93 -34.41 16.26
C GLN A 221 -34.64 -34.54 14.76
N ASN A 222 -34.91 -33.52 13.95
CA ASN A 222 -34.63 -33.55 12.51
C ASN A 222 -33.13 -33.42 12.18
N GLY A 223 -32.32 -32.87 13.08
CA GLY A 223 -30.86 -32.83 12.94
C GLY A 223 -30.16 -34.17 13.21
N LYS A 224 -30.86 -35.20 13.69
CA LYS A 224 -30.30 -36.56 13.93
C LYS A 224 -30.60 -37.55 12.80
N GLU A 225 -31.48 -37.20 11.86
CA GLU A 225 -31.84 -38.03 10.70
C GLU A 225 -30.99 -37.74 9.45
N LYS A 226 -29.94 -36.93 9.57
CA LYS A 226 -28.95 -36.64 8.53
C LYS A 226 -27.55 -36.89 9.08
#